data_AF-A0A9X9M2B9-F1
#
_entry.id   AF-A0A9X9M2B9-F1
#
_cell.length_a   1.000
_cell.length_b   1.000
_cell.length_c   1.000
_cell.angle_alpha   90.00
_cell.angle_beta   90.00
_cell.angle_gamma   90.00
#
_symmetry.space_group_name_H-M   'P 1'
#
loop_
_entity.id
_entity.type
_entity.pdbx_description
1 polymer ?
#
loop_
_entity_poly.entity_id
_entity_poly.type
_entity_poly.pdbx_seq_one_letter_code
_entity_poly.pdbx_strand_id
1 'polypeptide(L)' 'TVLFLIGAFLIIIGSLLLAGYISKGGADRAVPVLIIGILVFLPGFYHLRIAYYASKGYRGYSYDDIPDFDD' A
#
# COMPACT_ATOMS: atom_id res chain seq x y z
N THR A 1 0.92 -7.72 -0.51
CA THR A 1 -0.35 -7.32 0.16
C THR A 1 -0.12 -6.65 1.52
N VAL A 2 0.74 -7.17 2.40
CA VAL A 2 1.02 -6.57 3.72
C VAL A 2 1.48 -5.10 3.63
N LEU A 3 2.43 -4.78 2.73
CA LEU A 3 2.88 -3.39 2.51
C LEU A 3 1.75 -2.45 2.07
N PHE A 4 0.79 -2.95 1.27
CA PHE A 4 -0.37 -2.15 0.83
C PHE A 4 -1.27 -1.80 2.01
N LEU A 5 -1.55 -2.77 2.89
CA LEU A 5 -2.37 -2.55 4.08
C LEU A 5 -1.71 -1.55 5.04
N ILE A 6 -0.41 -1.71 5.27
CA ILE A 6 0.37 -0.82 6.13
C ILE A 6 0.41 0.60 5.54
N GLY A 7 0.71 0.73 4.24
CA GLY A 7 0.72 2.02 3.54
C GLY A 7 -0.65 2.72 3.56
N ALA A 8 -1.73 1.99 3.30
CA ALA A 8 -3.09 2.53 3.36
C ALA A 8 -3.45 3.01 4.77
N PHE A 9 -3.08 2.24 5.80
CA PHE A 9 -3.32 2.60 7.20
C PHE A 9 -2.55 3.87 7.61
N LEU A 10 -1.28 3.98 7.21
CA LEU A 10 -0.46 5.17 7.42
C LEU A 10 -1.05 6.41 6.73
N ILE A 11 -1.54 6.29 5.49
CA ILE A 11 -2.19 7.38 4.77
C ILE A 11 -3.48 7.81 5.47
N ILE A 12 -4.31 6.88 5.94
CA ILE A 12 -5.55 7.18 6.68
C ILE A 12 -5.23 7.94 7.97
N ILE A 13 -4.28 7.46 8.77
CA ILE A 13 -3.87 8.11 10.02
C ILE A 13 -3.27 9.49 9.75
N GLY A 14 -2.37 9.61 8.78
CA GLY A 14 -1.77 10.88 8.38
C GLY A 14 -2.83 11.90 7.90
N SER A 15 -3.85 11.43 7.17
CA SER A 15 -4.97 12.29 6.72
C SER A 15 -5.85 12.74 7.88
N LEU A 16 -6.14 11.86 8.85
CA LEU A 16 -6.90 12.23 10.05
C LEU A 16 -6.14 13.21 10.96
N LEU A 17 -4.81 13.06 11.05
CA LEU A 17 -3.94 14.01 11.74
C LEU A 17 -3.93 15.37 11.05
N LEU A 18 -3.84 15.39 9.71
CA LEU A 18 -3.86 16.62 8.92
C LEU A 18 -5.21 17.35 8.99
N ALA A 19 -6.32 16.60 8.97
CA ALA A 19 -7.67 17.12 9.10
C ALA A 19 -7.98 17.65 10.53
N GLY A 20 -7.04 17.50 11.47
CA GLY A 20 -7.19 17.99 12.84
C GLY A 20 -8.20 17.20 13.69
N TYR A 21 -8.67 16.05 13.20
CA TYR A 21 -9.58 15.17 13.93
C TYR A 21 -8.91 14.54 15.16
N ILE A 22 -7.62 14.23 15.06
CA ILE A 22 -6.85 13.58 16.14
C ILE A 22 -6.06 14.61 16.98
N SER A 23 -5.59 15.72 16.38
CA SER A 23 -4.80 16.73 17.11
C SER A 23 -4.93 18.11 16.46
N LYS A 24 -5.40 19.10 17.22
CA LYS A 24 -5.34 20.53 16.84
C LYS A 24 -3.87 20.96 16.85
N GLY A 25 -3.24 21.01 15.67
CA GLY A 25 -1.80 21.29 15.51
C GLY A 25 -0.94 20.10 15.08
N GLY A 26 -1.57 18.97 14.68
CA GLY A 26 -0.85 17.77 14.24
C GLY A 26 -0.23 17.84 12.84
N ALA A 27 -0.33 18.97 12.12
CA ALA A 27 0.10 19.09 10.73
C ALA A 27 1.59 18.77 10.54
N ASP A 28 2.46 19.25 11.43
CA ASP A 28 3.91 18.97 11.39
C ASP A 28 4.22 17.48 11.56
N ARG A 29 3.35 16.73 12.26
CA ARG A 29 3.48 15.28 12.44
C ARG A 29 2.77 14.48 11.34
N ALA A 30 1.74 15.06 10.73
CA ALA A 30 0.93 14.44 9.69
C ALA A 30 1.69 14.32 8.36
N VAL A 31 2.44 15.37 7.99
CA VAL A 31 3.19 15.43 6.72
C VAL A 31 4.21 14.29 6.58
N PRO A 32 5.14 14.04 7.53
CA PRO A 32 6.08 12.93 7.39
C PRO A 32 5.39 11.56 7.39
N VAL A 33 4.31 11.39 8.17
CA VAL A 33 3.51 10.15 8.20
C VAL A 33 2.83 9.90 6.85
N LEU A 34 2.30 10.94 6.21
CA LEU A 34 1.73 10.86 4.86
C LEU A 34 2.78 10.50 3.81
N ILE A 35 3.96 11.13 3.87
CA ILE A 35 5.06 10.84 2.93
C ILE A 35 5.49 9.37 3.04
N ILE A 36 5.71 8.87 4.26
CA ILE A 36 6.06 7.47 4.51
C ILE A 36 4.93 6.54 4.05
N GLY A 37 3.68 6.89 4.36
CA GLY A 37 2.50 6.14 3.92
C GLY A 37 2.44 5.98 2.40
N ILE A 38 2.67 7.06 1.64
CA ILE A 38 2.70 7.04 0.17
C ILE A 38 3.85 6.19 -0.36
N LEU A 39 5.06 6.34 0.20
CA LEU A 39 6.24 5.58 -0.21
C LEU A 39 6.09 4.08 0.03
N VAL A 40 5.45 3.66 1.13
CA VAL A 40 5.17 2.25 1.43
C VAL A 40 3.96 1.72 0.66
N PHE A 41 2.98 2.60 0.35
CA PHE A 41 1.80 2.26 -0.43
C PHE A 41 2.14 1.94 -1.89
N LEU A 42 3.06 2.67 -2.54
CA LEU A 42 3.44 2.45 -3.94
C LEU A 42 3.90 1.01 -4.26
N PRO A 43 4.91 0.43 -3.56
CA PRO A 43 5.33 -0.95 -3.79
C PRO A 43 4.25 -1.95 -3.37
N GLY A 44 3.49 -1.66 -2.30
CA GLY A 44 2.34 -2.47 -1.90
C GLY A 44 1.26 -2.54 -2.98
N PHE A 45 0.95 -1.40 -3.61
CA PHE A 45 -0.01 -1.24 -4.69
C PHE A 45 0.48 -1.92 -5.98
N TYR A 46 1.78 -1.86 -6.28
CA TYR A 46 2.36 -2.57 -7.42
C TYR A 46 2.09 -4.09 -7.35
N HIS A 47 2.34 -4.71 -6.18
CA HIS A 47 2.02 -6.12 -5.97
C HIS A 47 0.51 -6.40 -6.03
N LEU A 48 -0.33 -5.51 -5.47
CA LEU A 48 -1.78 -5.65 -5.55
C LEU A 48 -2.30 -5.52 -6.99
N ARG A 49 -1.70 -4.65 -7.79
CA ARG A 49 -2.00 -4.43 -9.20
C ARG A 49 -1.69 -5.67 -10.01
N ILE A 50 -0.52 -6.28 -9.84
CA ILE A 50 -0.16 -7.54 -10.52
C ILE A 50 -1.12 -8.66 -10.12
N ALA A 51 -1.41 -8.83 -8.82
CA ALA A 51 -2.36 -9.85 -8.35
C ALA A 51 -3.78 -9.61 -8.89
N TYR A 52 -4.23 -8.36 -8.95
CA TYR A 52 -5.52 -7.99 -9.52
C TYR A 52 -5.57 -8.29 -11.03
N TYR A 53 -4.55 -7.90 -11.80
CA TYR A 53 -4.48 -8.21 -13.24
C TYR A 53 -4.36 -9.71 -13.53
N ALA A 54 -3.65 -10.47 -12.68
CA ALA A 54 -3.60 -11.93 -12.73
C ALA A 54 -4.98 -12.55 -12.43
N SER A 55 -5.68 -12.07 -11.40
CA SER A 55 -7.04 -12.55 -11.05
C SER A 55 -8.09 -12.21 -12.11
N LYS A 56 -7.90 -11.13 -12.87
CA LYS A 56 -8.78 -10.73 -13.98
C LYS A 56 -8.48 -11.45 -15.29
N GLY A 57 -7.49 -12.36 -15.31
CA GLY A 57 -7.22 -13.23 -16.46
C GLY A 57 -6.71 -12.50 -17.70
N TYR A 58 -5.92 -11.43 -17.55
CA TYR A 58 -5.25 -10.81 -18.69
C TYR A 58 -4.23 -11.79 -19.32
N ARG A 59 -4.40 -12.09 -20.61
CA ARG A 59 -3.54 -13.02 -21.39
C ARG A 59 -2.08 -12.60 -21.32
N GLY A 60 -1.23 -13.45 -20.74
CA GLY A 60 0.23 -13.28 -20.66
C GLY A 60 0.86 -13.51 -19.29
N TYR A 61 0.08 -13.79 -18.25
CA TYR A 61 0.58 -14.24 -16.94
C TYR A 61 0.06 -15.66 -16.68
N SER A 62 0.97 -16.65 -16.62
CA SER A 62 0.62 -18.02 -16.22
C SER A 62 1.01 -18.25 -14.76
N TYR A 63 0.23 -19.08 -14.06
CA TYR A 63 0.61 -19.55 -12.72
C TYR A 63 1.87 -20.43 -12.74
N ASP A 64 2.24 -20.92 -13.93
CA ASP A 64 3.39 -21.79 -14.18
C ASP A 64 4.75 -21.06 -14.13
N ASP A 65 4.77 -19.72 -14.06
CA ASP A 65 6.00 -18.92 -13.92
C ASP A 65 6.45 -18.76 -12.46
N ILE A 66 5.70 -19.31 -11.51
CA ILE A 66 6.06 -19.30 -10.09
C ILE A 66 6.91 -20.55 -9.85
N PRO A 67 8.25 -20.42 -9.64
CA PRO A 67 9.06 -21.57 -9.26
C PRO A 67 8.55 -22.13 -7.94
N ASP A 68 8.28 -23.44 -7.92
CA ASP A 68 7.92 -24.18 -6.73
C ASP A 68 9.05 -24.07 -5.70
N PHE A 69 8.71 -23.70 -4.48
CA PHE A 69 9.64 -23.68 -3.34
C PHE A 69 9.42 -24.92 -2.47
N ASP A 70 9.22 -26.08 -3.09
CA ASP A 70 9.29 -27.37 -2.40
C ASP A 70 10.72 -27.91 -2.51
N ASP A 71 11.53 -27.57 -1.51
CA ASP A 71 12.51 -28.42 -0.81
C ASP A 71 12.87 -27.81 0.56
#